data_AF-A0A967Q9Y6-F1
#
_entry.id   AF-A0A967Q9Y6-F1
#
_cell.length_a   1.000
_cell.length_b   1.000
_cell.length_c   1.000
_cell.angle_alpha   90.00
_cell.angle_beta   90.00
_cell.angle_gamma   90.00
#
_symmetry.space_group_name_H-M   'P 1'
#
loop_
_entity.id
_entity.type
_entity.pdbx_description
1 polymer ?
#
loop_
_entity_poly.entity_id
_entity_poly.type
_entity_poly.pdbx_seq_one_letter_code
_entity_poly.pdbx_strand_id
1 'polypeptide(L)'
;LNDPILYDYLQALGVRGAVSAQSILDQVSAYEIFTFRYGYRPADPSILTLFTAMFLHGGWMHLGGNMLFLWIFGDNVEHRLGRVGYLLAYLGTGMAATVFFAVFVPGSQVPLIGASGAISGVLGLYYFWFPRNQVKTFIFLFPFIMNTFLIPARLVLGFYLVIDNILPFLVRGGTGSGVAHGAHIGGFIAGLGGAYLIDRLPQWKRRTEVRLEEEKESPEGSAAPLSEPERISRNVRMGSLSRAAADYLCLEGAGERLRVKNEDVLKIGEFLYERGDYLNALSVYRRFISERPADPLLARAYIGAGRAMIHQPRSIPAAYQYFLQALDVADSRATADEARMHLRAIERLGEED
;
A
#
# COMPACT_ATOMS: atom_id res chain seq x y z
N LEU A 1 -26.10 25.33 29.45
CA LEU A 1 -26.27 26.58 28.68
C LEU A 1 -25.15 27.59 28.93
N ASN A 2 -24.41 27.54 30.04
CA ASN A 2 -23.27 28.44 30.30
C ASN A 2 -21.94 27.95 29.67
N ASP A 3 -21.99 27.04 28.70
CA ASP A 3 -20.78 26.60 27.99
C ASP A 3 -20.45 27.64 26.90
N PRO A 4 -19.31 28.34 26.97
CA PRO A 4 -18.92 29.34 25.96
C PRO A 4 -18.88 28.76 24.55
N ILE A 5 -18.57 27.48 24.40
CA ILE A 5 -18.43 26.83 23.09
C ILE A 5 -19.78 26.63 22.42
N LEU A 6 -20.82 26.34 23.21
CA LEU A 6 -22.18 26.26 22.68
C LEU A 6 -22.63 27.61 22.11
N TYR A 7 -22.25 28.71 22.76
CA TYR A 7 -22.55 30.04 22.27
C TYR A 7 -21.84 30.31 20.93
N ASP A 8 -20.54 30.04 20.85
CA ASP A 8 -19.75 30.19 19.62
C ASP A 8 -20.28 29.31 18.48
N TYR A 9 -20.71 28.08 18.79
CA TYR A 9 -21.32 27.16 17.83
C TYR A 9 -22.62 27.73 17.24
N LEU A 10 -23.52 28.22 18.11
CA LEU A 10 -24.78 28.81 17.67
C LEU A 10 -24.55 30.08 16.82
N GLN A 11 -23.59 30.91 17.20
CA GLN A 11 -23.20 32.06 16.37
C GLN A 11 -22.66 31.64 15.00
N ALA A 12 -21.84 30.59 14.94
CA ALA A 12 -21.31 30.06 13.68
C ALA A 12 -22.42 29.50 12.76
N LEU A 13 -23.51 28.99 13.33
CA LEU A 13 -24.72 28.60 12.60
C LEU A 13 -25.60 29.79 12.15
N GLY A 14 -25.21 31.02 12.49
CA GLY A 14 -25.96 32.24 12.14
C GLY A 14 -27.18 32.49 13.04
N VAL A 15 -27.30 31.78 14.16
CA VAL A 15 -28.36 32.00 15.15
C VAL A 15 -28.12 33.34 15.83
N ARG A 16 -29.08 34.27 15.68
CA ARG A 16 -29.05 35.59 16.32
C ARG A 16 -30.26 35.73 17.23
N GLY A 17 -30.04 36.10 18.50
CA GLY A 17 -31.10 36.35 19.48
C GLY A 17 -31.31 35.20 20.47
N ALA A 18 -32.39 35.30 21.26
CA ALA A 18 -32.71 34.32 22.29
C ALA A 18 -33.30 33.04 21.67
N VAL A 19 -32.71 31.88 21.98
CA VAL A 19 -33.21 30.56 21.58
C VAL A 19 -33.64 29.80 22.83
N SER A 20 -34.76 29.07 22.73
CA SER A 20 -35.23 28.27 23.85
C SER A 20 -34.27 27.11 24.14
N ALA A 21 -34.12 26.76 25.43
CA ALA A 21 -33.29 25.63 25.85
C ALA A 21 -33.74 24.31 25.19
N GLN A 22 -35.06 24.13 25.04
CA GLN A 22 -35.64 22.95 24.40
C GLN A 22 -35.23 22.84 22.92
N SER A 23 -35.30 23.94 22.18
CA SER A 23 -34.90 23.97 20.77
C SER A 23 -33.41 23.63 20.57
N ILE A 24 -32.55 24.03 21.49
CA ILE A 24 -31.13 23.67 21.46
C ILE A 24 -30.96 22.17 21.72
N LEU A 25 -31.62 21.62 22.73
CA LEU A 25 -31.54 20.19 23.06
C LEU A 25 -32.10 19.29 21.96
N ASP A 26 -33.12 19.74 21.23
CA ASP A 26 -33.75 18.97 20.16
C ASP A 26 -32.93 18.98 18.86
N GLN A 27 -32.09 20.00 18.63
CA GLN A 27 -31.39 20.21 17.35
C GLN A 27 -29.87 20.13 17.43
N VAL A 28 -29.28 20.25 18.63
CA VAL A 28 -27.82 20.24 18.81
C VAL A 28 -27.42 19.03 19.62
N SER A 29 -26.70 18.11 18.98
CA SER A 29 -26.10 16.97 19.63
C SER A 29 -24.81 17.35 20.35
N ALA A 30 -24.49 16.62 21.43
CA ALA A 30 -23.20 16.75 22.11
C ALA A 30 -22.01 16.50 21.17
N TYR A 31 -22.20 15.67 20.13
CA TYR A 31 -21.17 15.35 19.16
C TYR A 31 -20.89 16.50 18.18
N GLU A 32 -21.90 17.28 17.79
CA GLU A 32 -21.70 18.49 16.98
C GLU A 32 -20.87 19.53 17.73
N ILE A 33 -21.15 19.73 19.02
CA ILE A 33 -20.33 20.62 19.87
C ILE A 33 -18.90 20.09 19.98
N PHE A 34 -18.73 18.77 20.15
CA PHE A 34 -17.41 18.13 20.23
C PHE A 34 -16.60 18.32 18.93
N THR A 35 -17.24 18.08 17.79
CA THR A 35 -16.61 18.25 16.47
C THR A 35 -16.34 19.71 16.12
N PHE A 36 -17.18 20.64 16.58
CA PHE A 36 -16.91 22.07 16.47
C PHE A 36 -15.70 22.51 17.31
N ARG A 37 -15.54 21.95 18.51
CA ARG A 37 -14.42 22.26 19.41
C ARG A 37 -13.08 21.72 18.91
N TYR A 38 -13.07 20.49 18.40
CA TYR A 38 -11.84 19.77 18.07
C TYR A 38 -11.58 19.64 16.56
N GLY A 39 -12.52 20.08 15.73
CA GLY A 39 -12.35 20.20 14.28
C GLY A 39 -11.55 21.43 13.90
N TYR A 40 -10.93 21.40 12.73
CA TYR A 40 -10.09 22.49 12.28
C TYR A 40 -10.94 23.59 11.65
N ARG A 41 -10.94 24.78 12.25
CA ARG A 41 -11.63 25.96 11.72
C ARG A 41 -10.59 26.90 11.13
N PRO A 42 -10.61 27.16 9.80
CA PRO A 42 -9.66 28.10 9.20
C PRO A 42 -9.70 29.50 9.82
N ALA A 43 -10.87 29.95 10.28
CA ALA A 43 -11.04 31.25 10.93
C ALA A 43 -10.49 31.31 12.36
N ASP A 44 -10.20 30.16 12.98
CA ASP A 44 -9.59 30.04 14.31
C ASP A 44 -8.54 28.90 14.29
N PRO A 45 -7.40 29.13 13.61
CA PRO A 45 -6.43 28.08 13.34
C PRO A 45 -5.72 27.67 14.63
N SER A 46 -5.69 26.36 14.90
CA SER A 46 -5.00 25.80 16.05
C SER A 46 -4.20 24.56 15.64
N ILE A 47 -2.98 24.44 16.15
CA ILE A 47 -2.12 23.26 15.92
C ILE A 47 -2.78 22.00 16.50
N LEU A 48 -3.48 22.15 17.63
CA LEU A 48 -4.21 21.05 18.23
C LEU A 48 -5.31 20.56 17.28
N THR A 49 -6.13 21.48 16.75
CA THR A 49 -7.23 21.11 15.86
C THR A 49 -6.75 20.64 14.49
N LEU A 50 -5.57 21.08 14.05
CA LEU A 50 -4.90 20.56 12.85
C LEU A 50 -4.64 19.05 12.96
N PHE A 51 -4.31 18.58 14.17
CA PHE A 51 -4.11 17.17 14.46
C PHE A 51 -5.42 16.44 14.80
N THR A 52 -6.22 16.96 15.73
CA THR A 52 -7.42 16.26 16.22
C THR A 52 -8.49 16.12 15.16
N ALA A 53 -8.61 17.08 14.22
CA ALA A 53 -9.57 17.02 13.12
C ALA A 53 -9.45 15.74 12.29
N MET A 54 -8.24 15.19 12.14
CA MET A 54 -7.98 13.97 11.37
C MET A 54 -8.66 12.73 11.95
N PHE A 55 -9.02 12.75 13.23
CA PHE A 55 -9.59 11.60 13.93
C PHE A 55 -11.11 11.73 14.13
N LEU A 56 -11.68 12.90 13.83
CA LEU A 56 -13.11 13.18 13.92
C LEU A 56 -13.83 12.75 12.64
N HIS A 57 -15.07 12.27 12.76
CA HIS A 57 -15.83 11.77 11.60
C HIS A 57 -17.27 12.27 11.65
N GLY A 58 -17.84 12.64 10.49
CA GLY A 58 -19.22 13.11 10.39
C GLY A 58 -20.30 12.04 10.56
N GLY A 59 -19.93 10.79 10.90
CA GLY A 59 -20.85 9.67 11.08
C GLY A 59 -20.23 8.32 10.71
N TRP A 60 -20.97 7.24 10.94
CA TRP A 60 -20.50 5.86 10.74
C TRP A 60 -20.12 5.53 9.29
N MET A 61 -20.91 6.00 8.31
CA MET A 61 -20.61 5.77 6.90
C MET A 61 -19.33 6.48 6.47
N HIS A 62 -19.07 7.69 7.00
CA HIS A 62 -17.84 8.42 6.73
C HIS A 62 -16.63 7.68 7.31
N LEU A 63 -16.73 7.20 8.56
CA LEU A 63 -15.68 6.36 9.17
C LEU A 63 -15.46 5.06 8.38
N GLY A 64 -16.53 4.34 8.05
CA GLY A 64 -16.45 3.08 7.30
C GLY A 64 -15.80 3.24 5.94
N GLY A 65 -16.14 4.31 5.20
CA GLY A 65 -15.48 4.66 3.95
C GLY A 65 -13.99 4.91 4.13
N ASN A 66 -13.60 5.71 5.12
CA ASN A 66 -12.19 5.99 5.43
C ASN A 66 -11.41 4.71 5.74
N MET A 67 -11.98 3.82 6.55
CA MET A 67 -11.35 2.55 6.90
C MET A 67 -11.24 1.61 5.69
N LEU A 68 -12.22 1.61 4.79
CA LEU A 68 -12.18 0.82 3.56
C LEU A 68 -11.02 1.25 2.65
N PHE A 69 -10.83 2.56 2.44
CA PHE A 69 -9.70 3.05 1.63
C PHE A 69 -8.34 2.70 2.26
N LEU A 70 -8.23 2.85 3.59
CA LEU A 70 -7.02 2.44 4.30
C LEU A 70 -6.76 0.93 4.19
N TRP A 71 -7.80 0.11 4.27
CA TRP A 71 -7.66 -1.34 4.14
C TRP A 71 -7.20 -1.76 2.74
N ILE A 72 -7.72 -1.13 1.68
CA ILE A 72 -7.37 -1.47 0.29
C ILE A 72 -5.97 -0.97 -0.09
N PHE A 73 -5.61 0.24 0.32
CA PHE A 73 -4.41 0.93 -0.18
C PHE A 73 -3.30 1.10 0.85
N GLY A 74 -3.64 1.09 2.14
CA GLY A 74 -2.71 1.39 3.23
C GLY A 74 -1.58 0.37 3.38
N ASP A 75 -1.89 -0.93 3.29
CA ASP A 75 -0.93 -2.02 3.52
C ASP A 75 0.30 -1.91 2.59
N ASN A 76 0.10 -1.68 1.29
CA ASN A 76 1.21 -1.53 0.35
C ASN A 76 2.12 -0.34 0.68
N VAL A 77 1.52 0.78 1.09
CA VAL A 77 2.25 2.00 1.46
C VAL A 77 3.00 1.78 2.78
N GLU A 78 2.37 1.12 3.74
CA GLU A 78 3.00 0.74 5.01
C GLU A 78 4.14 -0.24 4.81
N HIS A 79 3.98 -1.23 3.94
CA HIS A 79 5.02 -2.20 3.61
C HIS A 79 6.27 -1.51 3.02
N ARG A 80 6.07 -0.48 2.20
CA ARG A 80 7.18 0.29 1.62
C ARG A 80 7.87 1.20 2.62
N LEU A 81 7.12 1.86 3.51
CA LEU A 81 7.65 2.87 4.44
C LEU A 81 8.04 2.31 5.82
N GLY A 82 7.56 1.10 6.15
CA GLY A 82 7.49 0.60 7.52
C GLY A 82 6.46 1.34 8.38
N ARG A 83 6.09 0.75 9.52
CA ARG A 83 5.02 1.25 10.41
C ARG A 83 5.18 2.71 10.82
N VAL A 84 6.40 3.10 11.23
CA VAL A 84 6.70 4.47 11.68
C VAL A 84 6.69 5.45 10.50
N GLY A 85 7.30 5.08 9.38
CA GLY A 85 7.31 5.92 8.18
C GLY A 85 5.90 6.15 7.64
N TYR A 86 5.06 5.11 7.65
CA TYR A 86 3.65 5.20 7.30
C TYR A 86 2.89 6.17 8.21
N LEU A 87 3.03 6.03 9.53
CA LEU A 87 2.38 6.92 10.49
C LEU A 87 2.78 8.38 10.27
N LEU A 88 4.08 8.65 10.08
CA LEU A 88 4.59 9.99 9.82
C LEU A 88 4.06 10.55 8.49
N ALA A 89 4.02 9.73 7.44
CA ALA A 89 3.49 10.13 6.14
C ALA A 89 1.98 10.40 6.19
N TYR A 90 1.23 9.58 6.92
CA TYR A 90 -0.21 9.78 7.14
C TYR A 90 -0.49 11.10 7.87
N LEU A 91 0.20 11.33 9.00
CA LEU A 91 0.05 12.57 9.77
C LEU A 91 0.51 13.80 8.98
N GLY A 92 1.67 13.71 8.32
CA GLY A 92 2.24 14.81 7.54
C GLY A 92 1.37 15.21 6.35
N THR A 93 0.90 14.24 5.55
CA THR A 93 0.01 14.54 4.43
C THR A 93 -1.38 14.99 4.88
N GLY A 94 -1.87 14.50 6.04
CA GLY A 94 -3.10 15.00 6.66
C GLY A 94 -3.02 16.46 7.10
N MET A 95 -1.93 16.85 7.75
CA MET A 95 -1.70 18.25 8.11
C MET A 95 -1.58 19.13 6.86
N ALA A 96 -0.83 18.67 5.85
CA ALA A 96 -0.69 19.38 4.57
C ALA A 96 -2.05 19.53 3.85
N ALA A 97 -2.90 18.51 3.87
CA ALA A 97 -4.26 18.56 3.33
C ALA A 97 -5.11 19.64 4.02
N THR A 98 -5.07 19.69 5.34
CA THR A 98 -5.82 20.69 6.13
C THR A 98 -5.30 22.10 5.89
N VAL A 99 -3.99 22.30 5.82
CA VAL A 99 -3.39 23.59 5.47
C VAL A 99 -3.79 24.01 4.07
N PHE A 100 -3.73 23.10 3.10
CA PHE A 100 -4.17 23.37 1.73
C PHE A 100 -5.62 23.83 1.70
N PHE A 101 -6.52 23.12 2.39
CA PHE A 101 -7.91 23.53 2.56
C PHE A 101 -8.04 24.94 3.17
N ALA A 102 -7.30 25.22 4.25
CA ALA A 102 -7.36 26.50 4.97
C ALA A 102 -7.02 27.70 4.08
N VAL A 103 -6.10 27.53 3.14
CA VAL A 103 -5.69 28.59 2.19
C VAL A 103 -6.85 29.04 1.28
N PHE A 104 -7.75 28.12 0.90
CA PHE A 104 -8.87 28.43 0.01
C PHE A 104 -10.10 28.98 0.76
N VAL A 105 -10.21 28.76 2.06
CA VAL A 105 -11.33 29.22 2.90
C VAL A 105 -10.89 29.78 4.25
N PRO A 106 -10.01 30.78 4.29
CA PRO A 106 -9.41 31.28 5.54
C PRO A 106 -10.44 31.84 6.53
N GLY A 107 -11.60 32.29 6.07
CA GLY A 107 -12.68 32.84 6.92
C GLY A 107 -13.73 31.83 7.38
N SER A 108 -13.59 30.54 7.07
CA SER A 108 -14.61 29.55 7.42
C SER A 108 -14.63 29.24 8.92
N GLN A 109 -15.81 29.35 9.52
CA GLN A 109 -16.11 28.87 10.88
C GLN A 109 -16.61 27.42 10.90
N VAL A 110 -16.90 26.84 9.72
CA VAL A 110 -17.33 25.45 9.60
C VAL A 110 -16.09 24.56 9.81
N PRO A 111 -16.11 23.66 10.80
CA PRO A 111 -14.97 22.81 11.11
C PRO A 111 -14.74 21.77 10.01
N LEU A 112 -13.49 21.67 9.54
CA LEU A 112 -13.02 20.51 8.78
C LEU A 112 -12.77 19.36 9.75
N ILE A 113 -13.36 18.20 9.44
CA ILE A 113 -13.16 16.94 10.17
C ILE A 113 -12.99 15.80 9.18
N GLY A 114 -12.22 14.78 9.56
CA GLY A 114 -12.08 13.55 8.78
C GLY A 114 -10.64 13.15 8.54
N ALA A 115 -10.40 11.85 8.58
CA ALA A 115 -9.17 11.20 8.15
C ALA A 115 -8.93 11.32 6.62
N SER A 116 -9.95 11.71 5.85
CA SER A 116 -9.98 11.60 4.39
C SER A 116 -8.91 12.43 3.67
N GLY A 117 -8.48 13.57 4.24
CA GLY A 117 -7.34 14.33 3.72
C GLY A 117 -6.01 13.56 3.81
N ALA A 118 -5.75 12.95 4.96
CA ALA A 118 -4.57 12.09 5.18
C ALA A 118 -4.62 10.83 4.33
N ILE A 119 -5.80 10.21 4.23
CA ILE A 119 -6.03 9.05 3.37
C ILE A 119 -5.75 9.43 1.91
N SER A 120 -6.23 10.59 1.46
CA SER A 120 -5.93 11.08 0.10
C SER A 120 -4.42 11.22 -0.12
N GLY A 121 -3.65 11.63 0.89
CA GLY A 121 -2.19 11.58 0.85
C GLY A 121 -1.61 10.18 0.73
N VAL A 122 -2.15 9.20 1.46
CA VAL A 122 -1.80 7.78 1.27
C VAL A 122 -2.13 7.31 -0.16
N LEU A 123 -3.26 7.73 -0.74
CA LEU A 123 -3.61 7.42 -2.13
C LEU A 123 -2.66 8.09 -3.12
N GLY A 124 -2.20 9.31 -2.85
CA GLY A 124 -1.17 9.99 -3.66
C GLY A 124 0.16 9.23 -3.64
N LEU A 125 0.62 8.80 -2.46
CA LEU A 125 1.79 7.93 -2.30
C LEU A 125 1.61 6.62 -3.09
N TYR A 126 0.44 5.99 -2.95
CA TYR A 126 0.11 4.74 -3.63
C TYR A 126 0.13 4.91 -5.16
N TYR A 127 -0.52 5.97 -5.65
CA TYR A 127 -0.61 6.28 -7.08
C TYR A 127 0.78 6.39 -7.70
N PHE A 128 1.72 7.04 -7.00
CA PHE A 128 3.09 7.20 -7.47
C PHE A 128 3.83 5.86 -7.51
N TRP A 129 3.88 5.14 -6.38
CA TRP A 129 4.73 3.96 -6.21
C TRP A 129 4.20 2.67 -6.82
N PHE A 130 2.89 2.54 -7.00
CA PHE A 130 2.27 1.28 -7.46
C PHE A 130 1.53 1.43 -8.80
N PRO A 131 2.21 1.83 -9.90
CA PRO A 131 1.58 2.06 -11.21
C PRO A 131 0.78 0.90 -11.77
N ARG A 132 1.28 -0.31 -11.51
CA ARG A 132 0.84 -1.55 -12.17
C ARG A 132 -0.07 -2.39 -11.30
N ASN A 133 -0.28 -2.00 -10.04
CA ASN A 133 -1.17 -2.74 -9.16
C ASN A 133 -2.60 -2.67 -9.68
N GLN A 134 -3.33 -3.78 -9.54
CA GLN A 134 -4.73 -3.87 -9.92
C GLN A 134 -5.61 -3.96 -8.68
N VAL A 135 -6.78 -3.34 -8.74
CA VAL A 135 -7.79 -3.38 -7.68
C VAL A 135 -9.01 -4.11 -8.23
N LYS A 136 -9.53 -5.06 -7.45
CA LYS A 136 -10.82 -5.70 -7.71
C LYS A 136 -11.91 -4.66 -7.52
N THR A 137 -12.48 -4.22 -8.65
CA THR A 137 -13.49 -3.16 -8.69
C THR A 137 -14.81 -3.79 -9.09
N PHE A 138 -15.79 -3.72 -8.19
CA PHE A 138 -17.15 -4.13 -8.51
C PHE A 138 -17.83 -3.00 -9.29
N ILE A 139 -18.24 -3.28 -10.53
CA ILE A 139 -18.99 -2.32 -11.35
C ILE A 139 -20.45 -2.73 -11.33
N PHE A 140 -21.29 -1.85 -10.79
CA PHE A 140 -22.74 -2.00 -10.70
C PHE A 140 -23.44 -0.97 -11.59
N LEU A 141 -23.65 -1.31 -12.85
CA LEU A 141 -24.44 -0.57 -13.81
C LEU A 141 -25.66 -1.42 -14.21
N PHE A 142 -26.67 -1.42 -13.35
CA PHE A 142 -27.89 -2.18 -13.58
C PHE A 142 -28.66 -1.66 -14.81
N PRO A 143 -29.23 -2.54 -15.68
CA PRO A 143 -29.17 -4.01 -15.68
C PRO A 143 -28.01 -4.60 -16.53
N PHE A 144 -27.08 -3.78 -17.02
CA PHE A 144 -26.13 -4.16 -18.06
C PHE A 144 -24.86 -4.82 -17.54
N ILE A 145 -24.30 -4.31 -16.43
CA ILE A 145 -23.00 -4.76 -15.90
C ILE A 145 -23.11 -4.90 -14.38
N MET A 146 -22.93 -6.12 -13.88
CA MET A 146 -22.91 -6.44 -12.44
C MET A 146 -21.80 -7.45 -12.17
N ASN A 147 -20.55 -7.05 -12.41
CA ASN A 147 -19.40 -7.95 -12.29
C ASN A 147 -18.19 -7.25 -11.66
N THR A 148 -17.25 -8.05 -11.18
CA THR A 148 -15.98 -7.57 -10.62
C THR A 148 -14.88 -7.63 -11.67
N PHE A 149 -14.17 -6.53 -11.85
CA PHE A 149 -13.08 -6.40 -12.82
C PHE A 149 -11.77 -6.06 -12.12
N LEU A 150 -10.65 -6.52 -12.65
CA LEU A 150 -9.33 -6.11 -12.22
C LEU A 150 -8.92 -4.86 -13.01
N ILE A 151 -8.92 -3.71 -12.34
CA ILE A 151 -8.63 -2.43 -12.97
C ILE A 151 -7.32 -1.88 -12.41
N PRO A 152 -6.41 -1.34 -13.24
CA PRO A 152 -5.22 -0.65 -12.76
C PRO A 152 -5.57 0.42 -11.72
N ALA A 153 -4.93 0.35 -10.56
CA ALA A 153 -5.19 1.23 -9.42
C ALA A 153 -5.06 2.71 -9.80
N ARG A 154 -4.10 3.06 -10.67
CA ARG A 154 -3.97 4.43 -11.18
C ARG A 154 -5.20 4.94 -11.91
N LEU A 155 -5.89 4.08 -12.67
CA LEU A 155 -7.11 4.48 -13.36
C LEU A 155 -8.25 4.68 -12.37
N VAL A 156 -8.40 3.76 -11.41
CA VAL A 156 -9.42 3.87 -10.35
C VAL A 156 -9.21 5.13 -9.52
N LEU A 157 -7.99 5.34 -9.01
CA LEU A 157 -7.64 6.51 -8.19
C LEU A 157 -7.69 7.81 -8.98
N GLY A 158 -7.27 7.81 -10.24
CA GLY A 158 -7.37 8.97 -11.13
C GLY A 158 -8.83 9.34 -11.40
N PHE A 159 -9.67 8.37 -11.69
CA PHE A 159 -11.12 8.56 -11.85
C PHE A 159 -11.75 9.11 -10.56
N TYR A 160 -11.47 8.49 -9.41
CA TYR A 160 -11.91 8.97 -8.10
C TYR A 160 -11.47 10.43 -7.83
N LEU A 161 -10.21 10.77 -8.08
CA LEU A 161 -9.72 12.13 -7.87
C LEU A 161 -10.44 13.14 -8.77
N VAL A 162 -10.68 12.80 -10.04
CA VAL A 162 -11.36 13.69 -10.97
C VAL A 162 -12.84 13.86 -10.62
N ILE A 163 -13.56 12.74 -10.47
CA ILE A 163 -15.02 12.74 -10.35
C ILE A 163 -15.47 13.11 -8.94
N ASP A 164 -14.85 12.55 -7.90
CA ASP A 164 -15.32 12.76 -6.53
C ASP A 164 -14.65 13.95 -5.84
N ASN A 165 -13.64 14.58 -6.47
CA ASN A 165 -12.92 15.69 -5.83
C ASN A 165 -12.77 16.92 -6.73
N ILE A 166 -12.06 16.81 -7.86
CA ILE A 166 -11.77 17.97 -8.72
C ILE A 166 -13.07 18.56 -9.30
N LEU A 167 -13.94 17.74 -9.87
CA LEU A 167 -15.16 18.23 -10.50
C LEU A 167 -16.10 18.90 -9.49
N PRO A 168 -16.42 18.32 -8.32
CA PRO A 168 -17.17 18.99 -7.26
C PRO A 168 -16.53 20.30 -6.76
N PHE A 169 -15.20 20.32 -6.62
CA PHE A 169 -14.47 21.51 -6.19
C PHE A 169 -14.62 22.66 -7.18
N LEU A 170 -14.47 22.38 -8.48
CA LEU A 170 -14.60 23.37 -9.56
C LEU A 170 -16.04 23.85 -9.73
N VAL A 171 -17.02 22.93 -9.75
CA VAL A 171 -18.43 23.26 -10.00
C VAL A 171 -19.05 24.06 -8.87
N ARG A 172 -18.70 23.75 -7.61
CA ARG A 172 -19.23 24.47 -6.44
C ARG A 172 -18.39 25.68 -6.02
N GLY A 173 -17.36 26.01 -6.79
CA GLY A 173 -16.50 27.18 -6.60
C GLY A 173 -15.85 27.23 -5.21
N GLY A 174 -15.58 26.09 -4.59
CA GLY A 174 -15.11 26.06 -3.20
C GLY A 174 -16.07 26.74 -2.23
N THR A 175 -17.37 26.44 -2.31
CA THR A 175 -18.36 26.85 -1.30
C THR A 175 -19.06 25.63 -0.68
N GLY A 176 -19.48 25.74 0.59
CA GLY A 176 -20.17 24.67 1.31
C GLY A 176 -19.40 23.33 1.32
N SER A 177 -20.08 22.24 0.96
CA SER A 177 -19.44 20.90 0.86
C SER A 177 -18.38 20.80 -0.24
N GLY A 178 -18.41 21.70 -1.23
CA GLY A 178 -17.43 21.80 -2.33
C GLY A 178 -15.99 22.01 -1.85
N VAL A 179 -15.83 22.68 -0.69
CA VAL A 179 -14.52 23.03 -0.13
C VAL A 179 -13.81 21.82 0.46
N ALA A 180 -14.55 20.88 1.08
CA ALA A 180 -13.97 19.71 1.73
C ALA A 180 -13.19 18.83 0.73
N HIS A 181 -13.59 18.82 -0.55
CA HIS A 181 -12.86 18.18 -1.63
C HIS A 181 -11.48 18.79 -1.88
N GLY A 182 -11.29 20.08 -1.57
CA GLY A 182 -9.99 20.75 -1.63
C GLY A 182 -8.97 20.13 -0.68
N ALA A 183 -9.40 19.68 0.50
CA ALA A 183 -8.53 18.96 1.44
C ALA A 183 -8.03 17.64 0.81
N HIS A 184 -8.90 16.89 0.12
CA HIS A 184 -8.51 15.64 -0.54
C HIS A 184 -7.49 15.89 -1.66
N ILE A 185 -7.71 16.92 -2.48
CA ILE A 185 -6.77 17.33 -3.54
C ILE A 185 -5.41 17.70 -2.93
N GLY A 186 -5.41 18.53 -1.88
CA GLY A 186 -4.19 18.93 -1.18
C GLY A 186 -3.44 17.74 -0.58
N GLY A 187 -4.16 16.82 0.06
CA GLY A 187 -3.59 15.58 0.58
C GLY A 187 -2.96 14.74 -0.51
N PHE A 188 -3.67 14.49 -1.61
CA PHE A 188 -3.17 13.70 -2.73
C PHE A 188 -1.90 14.30 -3.36
N ILE A 189 -1.86 15.62 -3.57
CA ILE A 189 -0.69 16.33 -4.06
C ILE A 189 0.48 16.21 -3.07
N ALA A 190 0.23 16.40 -1.78
CA ALA A 190 1.25 16.21 -0.75
C ALA A 190 1.81 14.78 -0.73
N GLY A 191 0.94 13.78 -0.94
CA GLY A 191 1.33 12.38 -1.10
C GLY A 191 2.22 12.15 -2.33
N LEU A 192 1.85 12.66 -3.50
CA LEU A 192 2.67 12.58 -4.72
C LEU A 192 4.04 13.23 -4.52
N GLY A 193 4.07 14.44 -3.96
CA GLY A 193 5.30 15.18 -3.69
C GLY A 193 6.17 14.46 -2.65
N GLY A 194 5.55 13.91 -1.60
CA GLY A 194 6.21 13.09 -0.60
C GLY A 194 6.85 11.84 -1.20
N ALA A 195 6.12 11.09 -2.04
CA ALA A 195 6.65 9.91 -2.72
C ALA A 195 7.88 10.24 -3.56
N TYR A 196 7.75 11.30 -4.37
CA TYR A 196 8.83 11.78 -5.22
C TYR A 196 10.06 12.23 -4.44
N LEU A 197 9.87 12.93 -3.31
CA LEU A 197 10.98 13.38 -2.47
C LEU A 197 11.65 12.20 -1.77
N ILE A 198 10.88 11.26 -1.21
CA ILE A 198 11.39 10.07 -0.52
C ILE A 198 12.24 9.22 -1.47
N ASP A 199 11.84 9.06 -2.72
CA ASP A 199 12.60 8.31 -3.72
C ASP A 199 13.91 9.00 -4.14
N ARG A 200 14.06 10.30 -3.84
CA ARG A 200 15.29 11.09 -4.09
C ARG A 200 16.19 11.25 -2.89
N LEU A 201 15.68 10.98 -1.68
CA LEU A 201 16.56 10.89 -0.53
C LEU A 201 17.50 9.70 -0.77
N PRO A 202 18.83 9.88 -0.66
CA PRO A 202 19.76 8.77 -0.73
C PRO A 202 19.35 7.82 0.39
N GLN A 203 18.69 6.72 0.03
CA GLN A 203 18.19 5.80 1.02
C GLN A 203 19.40 5.38 1.85
N TRP A 204 19.33 5.63 3.15
CA TRP A 204 20.10 4.89 4.13
C TRP A 204 19.69 3.45 3.89
N LYS A 205 20.43 2.78 2.98
CA LYS A 205 20.23 1.39 2.61
C LYS A 205 20.08 0.69 3.94
N ARG A 206 18.89 0.18 4.22
CA ARG A 206 18.76 -0.89 5.21
C ARG A 206 19.41 -2.09 4.52
N ARG A 207 20.75 -2.02 4.52
CA ARG A 207 21.69 -3.07 4.18
C ARG A 207 21.39 -4.09 5.26
N THR A 208 20.49 -5.01 4.97
CA THR A 208 20.64 -6.35 5.51
C THR A 208 21.91 -6.85 4.83
N GLU A 209 23.07 -6.42 5.34
CA GLU A 209 24.34 -7.07 5.06
C GLU A 209 24.15 -8.48 5.59
N VAL A 210 23.80 -9.38 4.69
CA VAL A 210 24.08 -10.79 4.88
C VAL A 210 25.59 -10.84 4.97
N ARG A 211 26.12 -10.85 6.20
CA ARG A 211 27.52 -11.17 6.48
C ARG A 211 27.70 -12.65 6.20
N LEU A 212 27.82 -12.98 4.91
CA LEU A 212 28.32 -14.28 4.49
C LEU A 212 29.80 -14.28 4.85
N GLU A 213 30.17 -15.20 5.73
CA GLU A 213 31.55 -15.44 6.12
C GLU A 213 32.37 -15.69 4.85
N GLU A 214 33.36 -14.84 4.62
CA GLU A 214 34.32 -14.96 3.52
C GLU A 214 35.18 -16.20 3.75
N GLU A 215 34.79 -17.32 3.14
CA GLU A 215 35.73 -18.42 2.91
C GLU A 215 36.78 -17.96 1.89
N LYS A 216 38.03 -17.86 2.37
CA LYS A 216 39.23 -17.42 1.65
C LYS A 216 39.39 -18.13 0.31
N GLU A 217 39.68 -17.36 -0.72
CA GLU A 217 40.04 -17.85 -2.06
C GLU A 217 41.37 -18.60 -2.07
N SER A 218 41.40 -19.68 -2.85
CA SER A 218 42.61 -20.19 -3.51
C SER A 218 42.64 -19.60 -4.93
N PRO A 219 43.72 -18.94 -5.37
CA PRO A 219 43.77 -18.32 -6.69
C PRO A 219 44.20 -19.34 -7.75
N GLU A 220 43.32 -19.70 -8.68
CA GLU A 220 43.73 -20.36 -9.92
C GLU A 220 42.96 -19.85 -11.15
N GLY A 221 43.73 -19.56 -12.19
CA GLY A 221 43.31 -19.85 -13.57
C GLY A 221 42.87 -18.67 -14.42
N SER A 222 43.82 -18.08 -15.13
CA SER A 222 43.66 -17.23 -16.31
C SER A 222 42.56 -17.70 -17.28
N ALA A 223 41.40 -17.06 -17.23
CA ALA A 223 40.40 -17.03 -18.30
C ALA A 223 39.79 -15.62 -18.38
N ALA A 224 39.37 -15.20 -19.57
CA ALA A 224 38.73 -13.89 -19.79
C ALA A 224 37.63 -13.61 -18.75
N PRO A 225 37.43 -12.35 -18.30
CA PRO A 225 36.46 -12.05 -17.27
C PRO A 225 35.07 -12.46 -17.74
N LEU A 226 34.52 -13.51 -17.10
CA LEU A 226 33.16 -13.98 -17.35
C LEU A 226 32.17 -12.87 -17.02
N SER A 227 31.11 -12.75 -17.82
CA SER A 227 30.00 -11.86 -17.48
C SER A 227 29.32 -12.30 -16.17
N GLU A 228 28.68 -11.38 -15.45
CA GLU A 228 28.05 -11.70 -14.16
C GLU A 228 27.05 -12.87 -14.24
N PRO A 229 26.19 -12.98 -15.27
CA PRO A 229 25.29 -14.15 -15.42
C PRO A 229 26.04 -15.47 -15.58
N GLU A 230 27.17 -15.47 -16.31
CA GLU A 230 27.99 -16.67 -16.52
C GLU A 230 28.72 -17.07 -15.24
N ARG A 231 29.15 -16.10 -14.44
CA ARG A 231 29.71 -16.34 -13.11
C ARG A 231 28.70 -17.00 -12.19
N ILE A 232 27.45 -16.51 -12.17
CA ILE A 232 26.37 -17.11 -11.36
C ILE A 232 26.15 -18.56 -11.78
N SER A 233 25.95 -18.83 -13.08
CA SER A 233 25.77 -20.19 -13.59
C SER A 233 26.99 -21.08 -13.36
N ARG A 234 28.22 -20.53 -13.36
CA ARG A 234 29.42 -21.27 -12.96
C ARG A 234 29.39 -21.60 -11.46
N ASN A 235 29.09 -20.64 -10.60
CA ASN A 235 29.04 -20.83 -9.15
C ASN A 235 27.99 -21.88 -8.76
N VAL A 236 26.81 -21.88 -9.40
CA VAL A 236 25.80 -22.95 -9.20
C VAL A 236 26.35 -24.32 -9.60
N ARG A 237 27.01 -24.44 -10.75
CA ARG A 237 27.62 -25.70 -11.20
C ARG A 237 28.73 -26.20 -10.28
N MET A 238 29.50 -25.28 -9.69
CA MET A 238 30.58 -25.59 -8.74
C MET A 238 30.07 -25.83 -7.32
N GLY A 239 28.75 -25.83 -7.08
CA GLY A 239 28.17 -26.00 -5.74
C GLY A 239 28.31 -24.79 -4.82
N SER A 240 28.87 -23.68 -5.30
CA SER A 240 29.03 -22.42 -4.55
C SER A 240 27.72 -21.61 -4.52
N LEU A 241 26.65 -22.23 -4.00
CA LEU A 241 25.28 -21.67 -4.04
C LEU A 241 25.13 -20.38 -3.22
N SER A 242 25.83 -20.24 -2.09
CA SER A 242 25.86 -18.99 -1.31
C SER A 242 26.31 -17.79 -2.14
N ARG A 243 27.39 -17.96 -2.92
CA ARG A 243 27.93 -16.91 -3.79
C ARG A 243 27.02 -16.66 -4.99
N ALA A 244 26.50 -17.73 -5.60
CA ALA A 244 25.54 -17.60 -6.70
C ALA A 244 24.28 -16.83 -6.28
N ALA A 245 23.78 -17.09 -5.07
CA ALA A 245 22.63 -16.39 -4.51
C ALA A 245 22.94 -14.90 -4.28
N ALA A 246 24.08 -14.58 -3.67
CA ALA A 246 24.51 -13.21 -3.45
C ALA A 246 24.66 -12.44 -4.78
N ASP A 247 25.39 -13.01 -5.73
CA ASP A 247 25.60 -12.44 -7.06
C ASP A 247 24.25 -12.22 -7.78
N TYR A 248 23.35 -13.20 -7.75
CA TYR A 248 22.03 -13.10 -8.39
C TYR A 248 21.14 -12.03 -7.75
N LEU A 249 21.13 -11.93 -6.43
CA LEU A 249 20.32 -10.93 -5.72
C LEU A 249 20.80 -9.49 -6.00
N CYS A 250 22.09 -9.32 -6.27
CA CYS A 250 22.72 -8.05 -6.63
C CYS A 250 22.45 -7.59 -8.08
N LEU A 251 21.98 -8.47 -8.97
CA LEU A 251 21.65 -8.08 -10.35
C LEU A 251 20.50 -7.06 -10.37
N GLU A 252 20.77 -5.84 -10.85
CA GLU A 252 19.79 -4.75 -10.88
C GLU A 252 18.85 -4.84 -12.09
N GLY A 253 19.36 -5.26 -13.26
CA GLY A 253 18.62 -5.30 -14.52
C GLY A 253 17.92 -6.61 -14.84
N ALA A 254 16.66 -6.56 -15.30
CA ALA A 254 15.95 -7.74 -15.81
C ALA A 254 16.66 -8.38 -17.01
N GLY A 255 17.33 -7.59 -17.85
CA GLY A 255 18.09 -8.09 -19.00
C GLY A 255 19.26 -9.00 -18.60
N GLU A 256 19.96 -8.70 -17.51
CA GLU A 256 21.04 -9.55 -17.00
C GLU A 256 20.49 -10.79 -16.30
N ARG A 257 19.43 -10.62 -15.50
CA ARG A 257 18.77 -11.75 -14.83
C ARG A 257 18.20 -12.76 -15.82
N LEU A 258 17.66 -12.32 -16.96
CA LEU A 258 17.15 -13.20 -18.02
C LEU A 258 18.25 -14.02 -18.72
N ARG A 259 19.52 -13.62 -18.61
CA ARG A 259 20.66 -14.37 -19.15
C ARG A 259 21.14 -15.48 -18.20
N VAL A 260 20.72 -15.48 -16.94
CA VAL A 260 20.98 -16.58 -16.00
C VAL A 260 20.06 -17.74 -16.34
N LYS A 261 20.60 -18.96 -16.40
CA LYS A 261 19.82 -20.16 -16.72
C LYS A 261 18.66 -20.34 -15.74
N ASN A 262 17.51 -20.73 -16.27
CA ASN A 262 16.27 -20.80 -15.49
C ASN A 262 16.36 -21.83 -14.35
N GLU A 263 16.98 -22.98 -14.61
CA GLU A 263 17.28 -24.00 -13.61
C GLU A 263 18.18 -23.50 -12.48
N ASP A 264 19.18 -22.66 -12.81
CA ASP A 264 20.11 -22.10 -11.82
C ASP A 264 19.40 -21.12 -10.90
N VAL A 265 18.47 -20.31 -11.43
CA VAL A 265 17.64 -19.40 -10.63
C VAL A 265 16.77 -20.18 -9.64
N LEU A 266 16.15 -21.28 -10.07
CA LEU A 266 15.34 -22.11 -9.16
C LEU A 266 16.19 -22.82 -8.10
N LYS A 267 17.40 -23.28 -8.45
CA LYS A 267 18.35 -23.84 -7.47
C LYS A 267 18.77 -22.81 -6.42
N ILE A 268 18.99 -21.56 -6.84
CA ILE A 268 19.29 -20.46 -5.91
C ILE A 268 18.11 -20.21 -4.98
N GLY A 269 16.88 -20.19 -5.51
CA GLY A 269 15.66 -20.06 -4.70
C GLY A 269 15.51 -21.18 -3.67
N GLU A 270 15.73 -22.43 -4.09
CA GLU A 270 15.62 -23.60 -3.21
C GLU A 270 16.69 -23.57 -2.11
N PHE A 271 17.94 -23.25 -2.46
CA PHE A 271 19.02 -23.09 -1.51
C PHE A 271 18.70 -22.06 -0.42
N LEU A 272 18.13 -20.90 -0.80
CA LEU A 272 17.72 -19.87 0.14
C LEU A 272 16.58 -20.36 1.05
N TYR A 273 15.61 -21.08 0.48
CA TYR A 273 14.50 -21.68 1.24
C TYR A 273 15.01 -22.69 2.28
N GLU A 274 15.89 -23.61 1.88
CA GLU A 274 16.45 -24.65 2.75
C GLU A 274 17.24 -24.07 3.93
N ARG A 275 17.88 -22.91 3.75
CA ARG A 275 18.58 -22.18 4.82
C ARG A 275 17.65 -21.35 5.72
N GLY A 276 16.35 -21.34 5.45
CA GLY A 276 15.36 -20.54 6.18
C GLY A 276 15.29 -19.06 5.76
N ASP A 277 15.96 -18.66 4.68
CA ASP A 277 15.88 -17.30 4.13
C ASP A 277 14.68 -17.17 3.19
N TYR A 278 13.47 -17.30 3.76
CA TYR A 278 12.22 -17.35 3.02
C TYR A 278 11.91 -16.07 2.25
N LEU A 279 12.37 -14.91 2.74
CA LEU A 279 12.14 -13.62 2.06
C LEU A 279 12.94 -13.50 0.77
N ASN A 280 14.24 -13.85 0.81
CA ASN A 280 15.07 -13.82 -0.40
C ASN A 280 14.69 -14.96 -1.37
N ALA A 281 14.32 -16.13 -0.86
CA ALA A 281 13.77 -17.21 -1.68
C ALA A 281 12.51 -16.74 -2.42
N LEU A 282 11.55 -16.15 -1.71
CA LEU A 282 10.33 -15.60 -2.32
C LEU A 282 10.62 -14.51 -3.35
N SER A 283 11.60 -13.64 -3.08
CA SER A 283 12.05 -12.61 -4.03
C SER A 283 12.55 -13.21 -5.34
N VAL A 284 13.37 -14.26 -5.26
CA VAL A 284 13.89 -15.00 -6.43
C VAL A 284 12.75 -15.62 -7.23
N TYR A 285 11.83 -16.33 -6.58
CA TYR A 285 10.69 -16.96 -7.26
C TYR A 285 9.73 -15.93 -7.89
N ARG A 286 9.42 -14.82 -7.20
CA ARG A 286 8.57 -13.75 -7.75
C ARG A 286 9.20 -13.08 -8.98
N ARG A 287 10.51 -12.83 -8.95
CA ARG A 287 11.25 -12.33 -10.12
C ARG A 287 11.15 -13.31 -11.27
N PHE A 288 11.37 -14.61 -11.01
CA PHE A 288 11.21 -15.66 -12.02
C PHE A 288 9.82 -15.63 -12.65
N ILE A 289 8.76 -15.64 -11.83
CA ILE A 289 7.36 -15.61 -12.30
C ILE A 289 7.08 -14.39 -13.18
N SER A 290 7.53 -13.20 -12.78
CA SER A 290 7.24 -11.98 -13.55
C SER A 290 8.05 -11.87 -14.85
N GLU A 291 9.29 -12.37 -14.84
CA GLU A 291 10.22 -12.19 -15.96
C GLU A 291 10.09 -13.33 -16.99
N ARG A 292 9.56 -14.49 -16.59
CA ARG A 292 9.51 -15.71 -17.39
C ARG A 292 8.11 -16.37 -17.41
N PRO A 293 7.06 -15.66 -17.84
CA PRO A 293 5.67 -16.12 -17.75
C PRO A 293 5.33 -17.31 -18.67
N ALA A 294 6.19 -17.67 -19.61
CA ALA A 294 6.00 -18.78 -20.54
C ALA A 294 7.03 -19.91 -20.36
N ASP A 295 7.80 -19.88 -19.27
CA ASP A 295 8.84 -20.88 -19.03
C ASP A 295 8.24 -22.20 -18.52
N PRO A 296 8.72 -23.38 -18.98
CA PRO A 296 8.24 -24.67 -18.49
C PRO A 296 8.38 -24.87 -16.98
N LEU A 297 9.35 -24.21 -16.35
CA LEU A 297 9.60 -24.33 -14.91
C LEU A 297 8.75 -23.37 -14.07
N LEU A 298 7.81 -22.64 -14.69
CA LEU A 298 6.96 -21.67 -13.99
C LEU A 298 6.16 -22.29 -12.85
N ALA A 299 5.64 -23.51 -13.04
CA ALA A 299 4.93 -24.24 -12.00
C ALA A 299 5.81 -24.46 -10.75
N ARG A 300 7.10 -24.78 -10.94
CA ARG A 300 8.07 -24.93 -9.83
C ARG A 300 8.35 -23.61 -9.13
N ALA A 301 8.44 -22.51 -9.88
CA ALA A 301 8.60 -21.19 -9.30
C ALA A 301 7.39 -20.81 -8.41
N TYR A 302 6.18 -21.12 -8.86
CA TYR A 302 4.96 -20.92 -8.06
C TYR A 302 4.94 -21.80 -6.80
N ILE A 303 5.31 -23.08 -6.89
CA ILE A 303 5.42 -23.96 -5.71
C ILE A 303 6.45 -23.41 -4.71
N GLY A 304 7.63 -23.02 -5.19
CA GLY A 304 8.68 -22.41 -4.36
C GLY A 304 8.22 -21.11 -3.68
N ALA A 305 7.54 -20.24 -4.42
CA ALA A 305 6.94 -19.02 -3.88
C ALA A 305 5.88 -19.34 -2.80
N GLY A 306 5.01 -20.31 -3.05
CA GLY A 306 4.01 -20.78 -2.09
C GLY A 306 4.65 -21.30 -0.80
N ARG A 307 5.64 -22.19 -0.92
CA ARG A 307 6.41 -22.75 0.22
C ARG A 307 7.06 -21.64 1.05
N ALA A 308 7.75 -20.71 0.39
CA ALA A 308 8.38 -19.57 1.07
C ALA A 308 7.35 -18.64 1.73
N MET A 309 6.17 -18.46 1.10
CA MET A 309 5.11 -17.60 1.61
C MET A 309 4.46 -18.15 2.88
N ILE A 310 4.32 -19.48 3.04
CA ILE A 310 3.73 -20.11 4.24
C ILE A 310 4.40 -19.64 5.54
N HIS A 311 5.71 -19.39 5.50
CA HIS A 311 6.50 -19.00 6.67
C HIS A 311 6.36 -17.51 7.04
N GLN A 312 5.51 -16.76 6.34
CA GLN A 312 5.25 -15.35 6.64
C GLN A 312 4.00 -15.16 7.52
N PRO A 313 3.95 -14.12 8.39
CA PRO A 313 2.76 -13.87 9.20
C PRO A 313 1.52 -13.58 8.34
N ARG A 314 0.39 -14.23 8.65
CA ARG A 314 -0.94 -14.00 8.02
C ARG A 314 -0.98 -14.19 6.50
N SER A 315 -0.12 -15.05 5.96
CA SER A 315 0.07 -15.21 4.51
C SER A 315 -0.54 -16.48 3.91
N ILE A 316 -1.23 -17.31 4.70
CA ILE A 316 -1.77 -18.61 4.27
C ILE A 316 -2.63 -18.48 2.99
N PRO A 317 -3.55 -17.50 2.86
CA PRO A 317 -4.30 -17.32 1.62
C PRO A 317 -3.42 -16.99 0.41
N ALA A 318 -2.35 -16.22 0.60
CA ALA A 318 -1.42 -15.88 -0.48
C ALA A 318 -0.59 -17.10 -0.92
N ALA A 319 -0.15 -17.92 0.04
CA ALA A 319 0.49 -19.21 -0.26
C ALA A 319 -0.45 -20.14 -1.03
N TYR A 320 -1.72 -20.24 -0.61
CA TYR A 320 -2.74 -21.01 -1.28
C TYR A 320 -2.92 -20.59 -2.75
N GLN A 321 -2.97 -19.28 -3.03
CA GLN A 321 -3.05 -18.78 -4.40
C GLN A 321 -1.84 -19.18 -5.25
N TYR A 322 -0.62 -19.19 -4.70
CA TYR A 322 0.54 -19.66 -5.44
C TYR A 322 0.46 -21.14 -5.81
N PHE A 323 -0.05 -22.00 -4.92
CA PHE A 323 -0.22 -23.41 -5.25
C PHE A 323 -1.34 -23.65 -6.28
N LEU A 324 -2.42 -22.86 -6.27
CA LEU A 324 -3.42 -22.90 -7.33
C LEU A 324 -2.82 -22.51 -8.69
N GLN A 325 -2.07 -21.41 -8.75
CA GLN A 325 -1.40 -20.98 -9.97
C GLN A 325 -0.40 -22.03 -10.47
N ALA A 326 0.29 -22.72 -9.57
CA ALA A 326 1.17 -23.84 -9.94
C ALA A 326 0.41 -24.98 -10.64
N LEU A 327 -0.84 -25.28 -10.24
CA LEU A 327 -1.67 -26.29 -10.89
C LEU A 327 -2.09 -25.87 -12.30
N ASP A 328 -2.46 -24.60 -12.47
CA ASP A 328 -2.91 -24.06 -13.76
C ASP A 328 -1.82 -24.13 -14.83
N VAL A 329 -0.55 -24.01 -14.43
CA VAL A 329 0.61 -24.02 -15.32
C VAL A 329 1.44 -25.31 -15.25
N ALA A 330 0.97 -26.34 -14.54
CA ALA A 330 1.72 -27.58 -14.37
C ALA A 330 1.88 -28.34 -15.70
N ASP A 331 3.13 -28.59 -16.09
CA ASP A 331 3.51 -29.32 -17.30
C ASP A 331 3.60 -30.84 -17.09
N SER A 332 3.65 -31.28 -15.83
CA SER A 332 3.80 -32.68 -15.45
C SER A 332 2.88 -33.07 -14.30
N ARG A 333 2.51 -34.35 -14.27
CA ARG A 333 1.72 -34.93 -13.17
C ARG A 333 2.43 -34.80 -11.83
N ALA A 334 3.76 -34.93 -11.80
CA ALA A 334 4.54 -34.81 -10.59
C ALA A 334 4.42 -33.40 -9.97
N THR A 335 4.59 -32.36 -10.79
CA THR A 335 4.46 -30.97 -10.34
C THR A 335 3.03 -30.65 -9.86
N ALA A 336 2.03 -31.18 -10.57
CA ALA A 336 0.63 -31.01 -10.17
C ALA A 336 0.31 -31.72 -8.85
N ASP A 337 0.82 -32.93 -8.64
CA ASP A 337 0.60 -33.69 -7.41
C ASP A 337 1.30 -33.04 -6.21
N GLU A 338 2.48 -32.45 -6.41
CA GLU A 338 3.18 -31.65 -5.39
C GLU A 338 2.37 -30.40 -4.98
N ALA A 339 1.85 -29.64 -5.94
CA ALA A 339 0.99 -28.48 -5.64
C ALA A 339 -0.29 -28.89 -4.88
N ARG A 340 -0.94 -29.99 -5.27
CA ARG A 340 -2.12 -30.55 -4.55
C ARG A 340 -1.77 -30.95 -3.12
N MET A 341 -0.60 -31.53 -2.90
CA MET A 341 -0.14 -31.91 -1.56
C MET A 341 -0.09 -30.69 -0.64
N HIS A 342 0.44 -29.56 -1.11
CA HIS A 342 0.50 -28.32 -0.33
C HIS A 342 -0.88 -27.69 -0.09
N LEU A 343 -1.77 -27.69 -1.08
CA LEU A 343 -3.16 -27.22 -0.91
C LEU A 343 -3.88 -28.02 0.18
N ARG A 344 -3.79 -29.35 0.14
CA ARG A 344 -4.38 -30.24 1.16
C ARG A 344 -3.75 -30.07 2.55
N ALA A 345 -2.50 -29.63 2.63
CA ALA A 345 -1.86 -29.34 3.90
C ALA A 345 -2.43 -28.04 4.49
N ILE A 346 -2.65 -27.01 3.66
CA ILE A 346 -3.26 -25.75 4.08
C ILE A 346 -4.73 -25.96 4.50
N GLU A 347 -5.50 -26.73 3.74
CA GLU A 347 -6.91 -27.02 4.05
C GLU A 347 -7.05 -27.67 5.43
N ARG A 348 -6.17 -28.63 5.77
CA ARG A 348 -6.16 -29.28 7.09
C ARG A 348 -5.84 -28.33 8.22
N LEU A 349 -4.97 -27.34 8.02
CA LEU A 349 -4.68 -26.31 9.02
C LEU A 349 -5.90 -25.43 9.32
N GLY A 350 -6.83 -25.27 8.37
CA GLY A 350 -8.06 -24.50 8.55
C GLY A 350 -9.22 -25.29 9.18
N GLU A 351 -9.10 -26.61 9.32
CA GLU A 351 -10.10 -27.46 10.00
C GLU A 351 -9.80 -27.65 11.49
N GLU A 352 -8.57 -27.33 11.94
CA GLU A 352 -8.13 -27.45 13.34
C GLU A 352 -8.29 -26.16 14.16
N ASP A 353 -8.58 -25.02 13.52
CA ASP A 353 -8.94 -23.72 14.12
C ASP A 353 -10.47 -23.53 14.17
#